data_AF-A0A9E2ERA3-F1
#
_entry.id   AF-A0A9E2ERA3-F1
#
_cell.length_a   1.000
_cell.length_b   1.000
_cell.length_c   1.000
_cell.angle_alpha   90.00
_cell.angle_beta   90.00
_cell.angle_gamma   90.00
#
_symmetry.space_group_name_H-M   'P 1'
#
loop_
_entity.id
_entity.type
_entity.pdbx_description
1 polymer ?
#
loop_
_entity_poly.entity_id
_entity_poly.type
_entity_poly.pdbx_seq_one_letter_code
_entity_poly.pdbx_strand_id
1 'polypeptide(L)'
;MKKIALAFLCCFTQFISAQYEYDPSPEHPYGLPNPEAPQELLDFAPLIGECDCSSISRNADQSWGEPVDMIWRFKYIMNGLGVQDETLKADGKHSGSIRQFVKDSTRWYVHYYSSGSPSTILPAWEGNKSANGDIVLYRKQKAPNGLDGFYKITFSEINSDGFKWLGEWVNTEETFSFPTWKIECKKRSSPGVQIERQRILTSMKKFSEAYQNGDYESIANSYTSDGKIFPDNAAIIEGRDAIKKRWTLPEGTRILHHELQPEEINILGNYAFDYGYYTGTSVSGEGNEASFKGKYVVVWKKVDDEWKMYLDIWNRVADN
;
A
#
# COMPACT_ATOMS: atom_id res chain seq x y z
N MET A 1 2.80 -72.30 4.59
CA MET A 1 2.61 -71.48 5.82
C MET A 1 2.70 -70.02 5.42
N LYS A 2 1.65 -69.25 5.75
CA LYS A 2 1.51 -67.81 5.49
C LYS A 2 2.65 -67.02 6.15
N LYS A 3 3.27 -66.08 5.43
CA LYS A 3 3.79 -64.85 6.04
C LYS A 3 3.27 -63.65 5.25
N ILE A 4 2.43 -62.91 5.95
CA ILE A 4 1.80 -61.63 5.62
C ILE A 4 2.75 -60.51 6.10
N ALA A 5 2.60 -59.34 5.49
CA ALA A 5 3.15 -58.02 5.86
C ALA A 5 4.61 -57.78 5.43
N LEU A 6 4.99 -56.62 4.90
CA LEU A 6 4.47 -55.28 5.16
C LEU A 6 4.82 -54.37 3.97
N ALA A 7 3.81 -53.91 3.23
CA ALA A 7 3.90 -52.71 2.41
C ALA A 7 3.28 -51.58 3.25
N PHE A 8 4.08 -50.60 3.67
CA PHE A 8 3.67 -49.22 3.98
C PHE A 8 4.95 -48.45 4.34
N LEU A 9 5.69 -48.01 3.31
CA LEU A 9 6.67 -46.95 3.50
C LEU A 9 5.87 -45.65 3.56
N CYS A 10 5.62 -45.19 4.79
CA CYS A 10 5.00 -43.90 5.05
C CYS A 10 5.82 -42.78 4.40
N CYS A 11 5.31 -42.21 3.31
CA CYS A 11 5.63 -40.84 2.94
C CYS A 11 5.07 -39.89 4.01
N PHE A 12 5.81 -39.73 5.11
CA PHE A 12 5.67 -38.60 6.01
C PHE A 12 6.87 -37.68 5.80
N THR A 13 6.98 -37.11 4.60
CA THR A 13 7.76 -35.88 4.43
C THR A 13 6.97 -34.77 5.10
N GLN A 14 7.43 -34.47 6.30
CA GLN A 14 7.07 -33.40 7.20
C GLN A 14 6.46 -32.18 6.49
N PHE A 15 5.14 -32.00 6.67
CA PHE A 15 4.54 -30.68 6.67
C PHE A 15 5.14 -29.92 7.87
N ILE A 16 6.26 -29.23 7.64
CA ILE A 16 6.61 -28.09 8.49
C ILE A 16 5.67 -26.98 8.03
N SER A 17 4.44 -26.96 8.57
CA SER A 17 3.57 -25.80 8.42
C SER A 17 4.31 -24.58 8.98
N ALA A 18 4.44 -23.54 8.17
CA ALA A 18 5.01 -22.27 8.58
C ALA A 18 4.17 -21.71 9.75
N GLN A 19 4.68 -21.86 10.98
CA GLN A 19 3.90 -21.58 12.19
C GLN A 19 3.57 -20.09 12.37
N TYR A 20 4.21 -19.20 11.60
CA TYR A 20 4.13 -17.74 11.73
C TYR A 20 4.18 -17.03 10.36
N GLU A 21 3.42 -17.53 9.39
CA GLU A 21 3.40 -17.03 8.00
C GLU A 21 3.14 -15.51 7.87
N TYR A 22 2.41 -14.92 8.81
CA TYR A 22 1.99 -13.52 8.76
C TYR A 22 2.74 -12.62 9.76
N ASP A 23 3.63 -13.19 10.58
CA ASP A 23 4.47 -12.41 11.48
C ASP A 23 5.57 -11.68 10.68
N PRO A 24 6.15 -10.58 11.20
CA PRO A 24 7.21 -9.89 10.50
C PRO A 24 8.38 -10.81 10.10
N SER A 25 8.77 -10.74 8.83
CA SER A 25 9.87 -11.51 8.23
C SER A 25 10.83 -10.57 7.48
N PRO A 26 12.00 -11.04 7.02
CA PRO A 26 12.85 -10.25 6.14
C PRO A 26 12.15 -9.76 4.87
N GLU A 27 11.25 -10.57 4.29
CA GLU A 27 10.46 -10.24 3.09
C GLU A 27 9.30 -9.30 3.41
N HIS A 28 8.71 -9.45 4.61
CA HIS A 28 7.58 -8.65 5.10
C HIS A 28 7.93 -8.02 6.45
N PRO A 29 8.76 -6.96 6.49
CA PRO A 29 9.31 -6.41 7.73
C PRO A 29 8.27 -5.82 8.70
N TYR A 30 7.04 -5.63 8.23
CA TYR A 30 5.91 -5.15 9.04
C TYR A 30 4.80 -6.21 9.20
N GLY A 31 5.08 -7.46 8.84
CA GLY A 31 4.11 -8.56 8.84
C GLY A 31 3.06 -8.44 7.74
N LEU A 32 2.13 -9.38 7.74
CA LEU A 32 0.98 -9.44 6.82
C LEU A 32 -0.34 -9.54 7.61
N PRO A 33 -1.47 -9.09 7.05
CA PRO A 33 -2.76 -9.36 7.66
C PRO A 33 -3.09 -10.85 7.53
N ASN A 34 -3.51 -11.48 8.62
CA ASN A 34 -3.95 -12.87 8.58
C ASN A 34 -5.34 -12.96 7.90
N PRO A 35 -5.54 -13.83 6.91
CA PRO A 35 -6.83 -14.02 6.24
C PRO A 35 -7.98 -14.44 7.16
N GLU A 36 -7.68 -15.04 8.32
CA GLU A 36 -8.67 -15.45 9.33
C GLU A 36 -9.02 -14.32 10.32
N ALA A 37 -8.29 -13.20 10.29
CA ALA A 37 -8.56 -12.03 11.11
C ALA A 37 -9.91 -11.38 10.74
N PRO A 38 -10.55 -10.63 11.66
CA PRO A 38 -11.62 -9.72 11.29
C PRO A 38 -11.18 -8.79 10.13
N GLN A 39 -12.08 -8.53 9.18
CA GLN A 39 -11.78 -7.66 8.04
C GLN A 39 -11.37 -6.25 8.48
N GLU A 40 -11.90 -5.80 9.62
CA GLU A 40 -11.60 -4.52 10.25
C GLU A 40 -10.11 -4.36 10.55
N LEU A 41 -9.33 -5.45 10.69
CA LEU A 41 -7.87 -5.39 10.77
C LEU A 41 -7.25 -4.51 9.66
N LEU A 42 -7.86 -4.52 8.47
CA LEU A 42 -7.43 -3.74 7.31
C LEU A 42 -7.71 -2.23 7.44
N ASP A 43 -8.45 -1.77 8.45
CA ASP A 43 -8.64 -0.34 8.74
C ASP A 43 -7.30 0.38 8.90
N PHE A 44 -6.32 -0.30 9.51
CA PHE A 44 -4.97 0.21 9.74
C PHE A 44 -3.98 -0.14 8.62
N ALA A 45 -4.38 -0.91 7.60
CA ALA A 45 -3.49 -1.35 6.53
C ALA A 45 -2.72 -0.20 5.85
N PRO A 46 -3.32 0.97 5.54
CA PRO A 46 -2.59 2.10 4.95
C PRO A 46 -1.51 2.67 5.89
N LEU A 47 -1.63 2.47 7.21
CA LEU A 47 -0.70 2.98 8.21
C LEU A 47 0.50 2.05 8.40
N ILE A 48 0.38 0.74 8.11
CA ILE A 48 1.43 -0.28 8.25
C ILE A 48 2.70 0.10 7.48
N GLY A 49 3.85 0.13 8.17
CA GLY A 49 5.11 0.64 7.66
C GLY A 49 5.67 1.75 8.54
N GLU A 50 6.53 2.59 7.98
CA GLU A 50 7.08 3.77 8.66
C GLU A 50 6.56 5.05 8.02
N CYS A 51 6.37 6.07 8.84
CA CYS A 51 6.09 7.43 8.43
C CYS A 51 7.06 8.40 9.08
N ASP A 52 7.46 9.43 8.33
CA ASP A 52 8.10 10.63 8.84
C ASP A 52 7.01 11.62 9.24
N CYS A 53 6.95 12.00 10.52
CA CYS A 53 5.86 12.79 11.07
C CYS A 53 6.35 14.01 11.84
N SER A 54 5.49 15.03 11.89
CA SER A 54 5.67 16.23 12.69
C SER A 54 4.63 16.27 13.81
N SER A 55 5.08 16.29 15.08
CA SER A 55 4.25 16.18 16.28
C SER A 55 4.17 17.52 17.01
N ILE A 56 2.97 18.06 17.24
CA ILE A 56 2.78 19.37 17.89
C ILE A 56 1.76 19.23 19.03
N SER A 57 2.20 19.41 20.27
CA SER A 57 1.34 19.43 21.47
C SER A 57 1.15 20.85 22.01
N ARG A 58 0.07 21.11 22.74
CA ARG A 58 -0.12 22.40 23.41
C ARG A 58 0.79 22.57 24.62
N ASN A 59 1.23 23.80 24.82
CA ASN A 59 1.93 24.28 26.02
C ASN A 59 0.93 24.50 27.17
N ALA A 60 1.46 24.73 28.37
CA ALA A 60 0.64 25.02 29.56
C ALA A 60 -0.19 26.30 29.43
N ASP A 61 0.28 27.27 28.65
CA ASP A 61 -0.44 28.52 28.31
C ASP A 61 -1.47 28.35 27.19
N GLN A 62 -1.68 27.10 26.75
CA GLN A 62 -2.59 26.71 25.67
C GLN A 62 -2.13 27.14 24.27
N SER A 63 -0.98 27.79 24.09
CA SER A 63 -0.40 27.97 22.76
C SER A 63 0.04 26.61 22.17
N TRP A 64 0.20 26.53 20.86
CA TRP A 64 0.84 25.37 20.24
C TRP A 64 2.35 25.44 20.48
N GLY A 65 2.95 24.33 20.90
CA GLY A 65 4.39 24.20 21.02
C GLY A 65 5.09 24.10 19.67
N GLU A 66 6.42 24.01 19.72
CA GLU A 66 7.22 23.76 18.52
C GLU A 66 7.02 22.33 18.00
N PRO A 67 7.07 22.13 16.68
CA PRO A 67 6.98 20.80 16.10
C PRO A 67 8.18 19.92 16.48
N VAL A 68 7.90 18.66 16.78
CA VAL A 68 8.91 17.64 17.08
C VAL A 68 8.86 16.58 15.99
N ASP A 69 9.97 16.38 15.29
CA ASP A 69 10.12 15.32 14.30
C ASP A 69 10.04 13.95 14.98
N MET A 70 9.33 13.02 14.33
CA MET A 70 9.19 11.67 14.83
C MET A 70 9.02 10.65 13.71
N ILE A 71 9.52 9.44 13.92
CA ILE A 71 9.14 8.28 13.11
C ILE A 71 7.93 7.64 13.76
N TRP A 72 6.87 7.36 13.00
CA TRP A 72 5.77 6.51 13.45
C TRP A 72 5.79 5.20 12.67
N ARG A 73 6.00 4.09 13.37
CA ARG A 73 6.05 2.76 12.80
C ARG A 73 4.80 1.97 13.18
N PHE A 74 4.15 1.34 12.22
CA PHE A 74 3.05 0.42 12.39
C PHE A 74 3.42 -0.96 11.83
N LYS A 75 2.99 -2.03 12.49
CA LYS A 75 3.16 -3.40 12.01
C LYS A 75 2.03 -4.31 12.46
N TYR A 76 1.82 -5.39 11.72
CA TYR A 76 1.03 -6.51 12.19
C TYR A 76 1.83 -7.28 13.23
N ILE A 77 1.13 -7.80 14.23
CA ILE A 77 1.67 -8.62 15.32
C ILE A 77 0.76 -9.83 15.56
N MET A 78 1.22 -10.76 16.40
CA MET A 78 0.47 -11.95 16.78
C MET A 78 0.07 -12.78 15.55
N ASN A 79 1.02 -12.97 14.62
CA ASN A 79 0.79 -13.67 13.35
C ASN A 79 -0.38 -13.07 12.55
N GLY A 80 -0.38 -11.74 12.40
CA GLY A 80 -1.37 -11.02 11.60
C GLY A 80 -2.74 -10.85 12.23
N LEU A 81 -2.89 -11.00 13.55
CA LEU A 81 -4.17 -10.90 14.26
C LEU A 81 -4.35 -9.60 15.09
N GLY A 82 -3.31 -8.77 15.14
CA GLY A 82 -3.34 -7.47 15.82
C GLY A 82 -2.40 -6.48 15.15
N VAL A 83 -2.49 -5.21 15.59
CA VAL A 83 -1.62 -4.14 15.10
C VAL A 83 -0.86 -3.54 16.27
N GLN A 84 0.43 -3.30 16.09
CA GLN A 84 1.26 -2.51 17.01
C GLN A 84 1.72 -1.25 16.29
N ASP A 85 1.79 -0.16 17.02
CA ASP A 85 2.50 1.04 16.60
C ASP A 85 3.47 1.57 17.65
N GLU A 86 4.49 2.29 17.20
CA GLU A 86 5.45 2.99 18.05
C GLU A 86 5.86 4.33 17.44
N THR A 87 6.11 5.32 18.30
CA THR A 87 6.61 6.64 17.93
C THR A 87 8.02 6.84 18.47
N LEU A 88 8.95 7.20 17.59
CA LEU A 88 10.34 7.52 17.89
C LEU A 88 10.57 9.01 17.68
N LYS A 89 10.28 9.81 18.71
CA LYS A 89 10.44 11.26 18.68
C LYS A 89 11.89 11.69 18.89
N ALA A 90 12.30 12.75 18.19
CA ALA A 90 13.63 13.35 18.31
C ALA A 90 13.92 13.91 19.72
N ASP A 91 12.88 14.22 20.51
CA ASP A 91 13.00 14.69 21.90
C ASP A 91 13.17 13.55 22.92
N GLY A 92 13.25 12.29 22.48
CA GLY A 92 13.43 11.10 23.32
C GLY A 92 12.15 10.60 24.02
N LYS A 93 11.00 11.26 23.84
CA LYS A 93 9.72 10.83 24.43
C LYS A 93 8.97 9.88 23.52
N HIS A 94 9.38 8.62 23.58
CA HIS A 94 8.79 7.55 22.79
C HIS A 94 7.45 7.08 23.34
N SER A 95 6.61 6.54 22.46
CA SER A 95 5.33 5.92 22.84
C SER A 95 5.00 4.75 21.94
N GLY A 96 4.00 3.97 22.32
CA GLY A 96 3.48 2.92 21.46
C GLY A 96 2.08 2.49 21.88
N SER A 97 1.45 1.76 20.98
CA SER A 97 0.14 1.18 21.21
C SER A 97 0.05 -0.24 20.67
N ILE A 98 -0.79 -1.07 21.30
CA ILE A 98 -1.27 -2.33 20.73
C ILE A 98 -2.78 -2.23 20.49
N ARG A 99 -3.22 -2.76 19.36
CA ARG A 99 -4.58 -2.62 18.85
C ARG A 99 -5.15 -3.99 18.54
N GLN A 100 -6.36 -4.24 19.01
CA GLN A 100 -7.10 -5.45 18.69
C GLN A 100 -8.56 -5.10 18.42
N PHE A 101 -9.12 -5.67 17.36
CA PHE A 101 -10.53 -5.58 17.07
C PHE A 101 -11.25 -6.72 17.79
N VAL A 102 -12.28 -6.38 18.57
CA VAL A 102 -13.07 -7.35 19.33
C VAL A 102 -14.43 -7.50 18.66
N LYS A 103 -14.65 -8.67 18.02
CA LYS A 103 -15.86 -8.97 17.22
C LYS A 103 -17.15 -8.82 18.02
N ASP A 104 -17.18 -9.29 19.27
CA ASP A 104 -18.38 -9.25 20.12
C ASP A 104 -18.88 -7.83 20.40
N SER A 105 -17.96 -6.88 20.55
CA SER A 105 -18.25 -5.47 20.80
C SER A 105 -18.18 -4.59 19.55
N THR A 106 -17.85 -5.20 18.40
CA THR A 106 -17.64 -4.57 17.09
C THR A 106 -16.86 -3.26 17.19
N ARG A 107 -15.71 -3.30 17.86
CA ARG A 107 -14.86 -2.12 18.05
C ARG A 107 -13.39 -2.46 18.23
N TRP A 108 -12.57 -1.50 17.87
CA TRP A 108 -11.15 -1.46 18.20
C TRP A 108 -10.94 -1.14 19.67
N TYR A 109 -9.96 -1.81 20.27
CA TYR A 109 -9.36 -1.43 21.54
C TYR A 109 -7.89 -1.12 21.35
N VAL A 110 -7.46 0.06 21.81
CA VAL A 110 -6.09 0.57 21.64
C VAL A 110 -5.49 0.87 23.00
N HIS A 111 -4.49 0.08 23.41
CA HIS A 111 -3.80 0.24 24.69
C HIS A 111 -2.50 0.98 24.48
N TYR A 112 -2.36 2.13 25.14
CA TYR A 112 -1.23 3.05 24.94
C TYR A 112 -0.23 2.99 26.11
N TYR A 113 1.05 3.18 25.79
CA TYR A 113 2.12 3.38 26.76
C TYR A 113 3.16 4.39 26.26
N SER A 114 3.92 4.98 27.19
CA SER A 114 4.99 5.94 26.86
C SER A 114 6.19 5.80 27.77
N SER A 115 7.39 6.03 27.23
CA SER A 115 8.63 6.07 28.00
C SER A 115 8.70 7.26 28.95
N GLY A 116 8.05 8.38 28.60
CA GLY A 116 8.05 9.60 29.42
C GLY A 116 7.09 9.55 30.61
N SER A 117 6.06 8.70 30.53
CA SER A 117 5.06 8.52 31.59
C SER A 117 4.64 7.05 31.72
N PRO A 118 5.52 6.16 32.23
CA PRO A 118 5.17 4.76 32.43
C PRO A 118 3.97 4.60 33.37
N SER A 119 3.08 3.66 33.07
CA SER A 119 1.89 3.38 33.87
C SER A 119 1.78 1.89 34.17
N THR A 120 1.30 1.54 35.36
CA THR A 120 0.98 0.15 35.73
C THR A 120 -0.35 -0.34 35.16
N ILE A 121 -1.19 0.59 34.69
CA ILE A 121 -2.46 0.31 34.01
C ILE A 121 -2.45 1.05 32.67
N LEU A 122 -2.52 0.30 31.57
CA LEU A 122 -2.53 0.90 30.25
C LEU A 122 -3.91 1.52 29.99
N PRO A 123 -3.98 2.83 29.66
CA PRO A 123 -5.22 3.39 29.19
C PRO A 123 -5.66 2.75 27.87
N ALA A 124 -6.96 2.52 27.73
CA ALA A 124 -7.57 1.97 26.54
C ALA A 124 -8.48 3.00 25.87
N TRP A 125 -8.30 3.18 24.57
CA TRP A 125 -9.26 3.84 23.69
C TRP A 125 -10.09 2.81 22.96
N GLU A 126 -11.35 3.12 22.72
CA GLU A 126 -12.25 2.27 21.96
C GLU A 126 -13.00 3.03 20.86
N GLY A 127 -13.27 2.39 19.73
CA GLY A 127 -13.99 3.02 18.63
C GLY A 127 -13.87 2.27 17.32
N ASN A 128 -14.08 2.96 16.20
CA ASN A 128 -14.23 2.34 14.89
C ASN A 128 -13.77 3.27 13.76
N LYS A 129 -13.65 2.71 12.57
CA LYS A 129 -13.58 3.47 11.33
C LYS A 129 -14.98 3.99 10.97
N SER A 130 -15.11 5.29 10.70
CA SER A 130 -16.35 5.92 10.25
C SER A 130 -16.54 5.80 8.73
N ALA A 131 -17.75 6.07 8.26
CA ALA A 131 -18.11 5.95 6.84
C ALA A 131 -17.30 6.88 5.91
N ASN A 132 -16.77 7.99 6.43
CA ASN A 132 -15.90 8.91 5.69
C ASN A 132 -14.42 8.44 5.63
N GLY A 133 -14.10 7.29 6.24
CA GLY A 133 -12.76 6.71 6.23
C GLY A 133 -11.88 7.07 7.43
N ASP A 134 -12.31 7.97 8.30
CA ASP A 134 -11.56 8.33 9.51
C ASP A 134 -11.62 7.20 10.55
N ILE A 135 -10.60 7.06 11.39
CA ILE A 135 -10.63 6.16 12.54
C ILE A 135 -10.78 7.02 13.80
N VAL A 136 -11.92 6.88 14.50
CA VAL A 136 -12.25 7.68 15.67
C VAL A 136 -12.31 6.78 16.90
N LEU A 137 -11.54 7.12 17.93
CA LEU A 137 -11.44 6.34 19.16
C LEU A 137 -11.60 7.25 20.39
N TYR A 138 -12.26 6.73 21.41
CA TYR A 138 -12.64 7.47 22.60
C TYR A 138 -12.09 6.79 23.85
N ARG A 139 -11.64 7.61 24.80
CA ARG A 139 -11.38 7.19 26.18
C ARG A 139 -12.08 8.15 27.11
N LYS A 140 -12.87 7.65 28.06
CA LYS A 140 -13.50 8.50 29.09
C LYS A 140 -12.43 9.29 29.84
N GLN A 141 -12.60 10.60 29.92
CA GLN A 141 -11.68 11.50 30.61
C GLN A 141 -12.42 12.75 31.06
N LYS A 142 -12.38 13.03 32.37
CA LYS A 142 -12.86 14.31 32.90
C LYS A 142 -11.92 15.43 32.50
N ALA A 143 -12.47 16.61 32.21
CA ALA A 143 -11.70 17.84 32.09
C ALA A 143 -11.08 18.25 33.44
N PRO A 144 -10.07 19.14 33.46
CA PRO A 144 -9.45 19.62 34.72
C PRO A 144 -10.43 20.23 35.72
N ASN A 145 -11.56 20.78 35.24
CA ASN A 145 -12.63 21.33 36.08
C ASN A 145 -13.65 20.26 36.56
N GLY A 146 -13.42 18.98 36.27
CA GLY A 146 -14.27 17.86 36.68
C GLY A 146 -15.43 17.52 35.74
N LEU A 147 -15.64 18.30 34.66
CA LEU A 147 -16.67 18.05 33.66
C LEU A 147 -16.43 16.71 32.95
N ASP A 148 -17.48 15.91 32.80
CA ASP A 148 -17.41 14.63 32.09
C ASP A 148 -17.20 14.83 30.59
N GLY A 149 -16.45 13.91 29.98
CA GLY A 149 -16.15 13.95 28.56
C GLY A 149 -15.23 12.81 28.15
N PHE A 150 -14.62 12.99 26.98
CA PHE A 150 -13.75 12.02 26.35
C PHE A 150 -12.45 12.67 25.90
N TYR A 151 -11.36 11.91 25.96
CA TYR A 151 -10.23 12.16 25.11
C TYR A 151 -10.44 11.40 23.81
N LYS A 152 -10.82 12.14 22.76
CA LYS A 152 -11.06 11.63 21.41
C LYS A 152 -9.76 11.71 20.62
N ILE A 153 -9.45 10.63 19.92
CA ILE A 153 -8.36 10.60 18.95
C ILE A 153 -8.93 10.24 17.57
N THR A 154 -8.48 10.96 16.55
CA THR A 154 -8.95 10.81 15.18
C THR A 154 -7.76 10.64 14.26
N PHE A 155 -7.75 9.56 13.48
CA PHE A 155 -6.92 9.45 12.28
C PHE A 155 -7.75 9.87 11.08
N SER A 156 -7.25 10.81 10.28
CA SER A 156 -7.95 11.33 9.10
C SER A 156 -7.02 11.49 7.91
N GLU A 157 -7.59 11.76 6.74
CA GLU A 157 -6.84 11.92 5.48
C GLU A 157 -5.91 10.72 5.21
N ILE A 158 -6.36 9.51 5.56
CA ILE A 158 -5.58 8.28 5.46
C ILE A 158 -5.49 7.84 4.00
N ASN A 159 -4.29 7.80 3.44
CA ASN A 159 -4.02 7.34 2.08
C ASN A 159 -2.60 6.78 1.95
N SER A 160 -2.15 6.49 0.71
CA SER A 160 -0.81 5.96 0.41
C SER A 160 0.32 6.92 0.79
N ASP A 161 0.05 8.23 0.82
CA ASP A 161 1.05 9.27 1.02
C ASP A 161 1.23 9.61 2.50
N GLY A 162 0.24 9.30 3.35
CA GLY A 162 0.29 9.65 4.76
C GLY A 162 -1.07 9.64 5.46
N PHE A 163 -1.10 10.31 6.61
CA PHE A 163 -2.32 10.53 7.40
C PHE A 163 -2.11 11.67 8.40
N LYS A 164 -3.21 12.18 8.94
CA LYS A 164 -3.22 13.11 10.08
C LYS A 164 -3.77 12.42 11.31
N TRP A 165 -3.31 12.87 12.48
CA TRP A 165 -3.79 12.43 13.77
C TRP A 165 -4.09 13.63 14.66
N LEU A 166 -5.23 13.61 15.32
CA LEU A 166 -5.69 14.66 16.22
C LEU A 166 -6.12 14.06 17.55
N GLY A 167 -5.57 14.56 18.65
CA GLY A 167 -5.97 14.26 20.01
C GLY A 167 -6.61 15.47 20.67
N GLU A 168 -7.85 15.32 21.10
CA GLU A 168 -8.69 16.40 21.62
C GLU A 168 -9.52 15.93 22.82
N TRP A 169 -9.82 16.86 23.72
CA TRP A 169 -10.87 16.65 24.70
C TRP A 169 -12.20 17.12 24.14
N VAL A 170 -13.26 16.32 24.30
CA VAL A 170 -14.62 16.68 23.91
C VAL A 170 -15.58 16.46 25.07
N ASN A 171 -16.62 17.29 25.17
CA ASN A 171 -17.73 17.02 26.10
C ASN A 171 -18.56 15.83 25.61
N THR A 172 -19.43 15.32 26.48
CA THR A 172 -20.26 14.13 26.20
C THR A 172 -21.19 14.28 25.00
N GLU A 173 -21.61 15.49 24.68
CA GLU A 173 -22.45 15.80 23.53
C GLU A 173 -21.65 16.12 22.26
N GLU A 174 -20.30 16.17 22.36
CA GLU A 174 -19.38 16.57 21.30
C GLU A 174 -19.68 17.94 20.64
N THR A 175 -20.38 18.82 21.36
CA THR A 175 -20.66 20.20 20.94
C THR A 175 -19.50 21.15 21.22
N PHE A 176 -18.55 20.73 22.04
CA PHE A 176 -17.31 21.43 22.36
C PHE A 176 -16.12 20.50 22.18
N SER A 177 -15.08 21.02 21.52
CA SER A 177 -13.79 20.35 21.36
C SER A 177 -12.66 21.26 21.75
N PHE A 178 -11.68 20.68 22.43
CA PHE A 178 -10.41 21.30 22.76
C PHE A 178 -9.25 20.43 22.24
N PRO A 179 -8.75 20.69 21.02
CA PRO A 179 -7.57 20.02 20.49
C PRO A 179 -6.36 20.23 21.39
N THR A 180 -5.60 19.18 21.69
CA THR A 180 -4.42 19.24 22.58
C THR A 180 -3.14 18.79 21.90
N TRP A 181 -3.26 17.98 20.85
CA TRP A 181 -2.12 17.38 20.16
C TRP A 181 -2.50 17.07 18.71
N LYS A 182 -1.66 17.45 17.76
CA LYS A 182 -1.80 17.11 16.34
C LYS A 182 -0.51 16.50 15.80
N ILE A 183 -0.64 15.56 14.88
CA ILE A 183 0.47 14.93 14.18
C ILE A 183 0.10 14.86 12.69
N GLU A 184 1.04 15.23 11.84
CA GLU A 184 0.94 15.04 10.39
C GLU A 184 2.06 14.11 9.95
N CYS A 185 1.71 13.05 9.22
CA CYS A 185 2.61 11.99 8.82
C CYS A 185 2.67 11.87 7.31
N LYS A 186 3.88 11.72 6.78
CA LYS A 186 4.13 11.30 5.40
C LYS A 186 4.70 9.90 5.39
N LYS A 187 4.15 9.02 4.55
CA LYS A 187 4.62 7.65 4.43
C LYS A 187 6.07 7.65 4.00
N ARG A 188 6.92 6.97 4.77
CA ARG A 188 8.29 6.77 4.38
C ARG A 188 8.29 5.80 3.22
N SER A 189 8.66 6.30 2.06
CA SER A 189 8.95 5.45 0.93
C SER A 189 10.25 4.69 1.24
N SER A 190 10.17 3.36 1.33
CA SER A 190 11.38 2.54 1.47
C SER A 190 12.31 2.84 0.29
N PRO A 191 13.62 3.11 0.52
CA PRO A 191 14.58 3.35 -0.57
C PRO A 191 14.51 2.27 -1.66
N GLY A 192 14.29 1.01 -1.27
CA GLY A 192 14.09 -0.10 -2.20
C GLY A 192 12.85 0.08 -3.08
N VAL A 193 11.71 0.48 -2.52
CA VAL A 193 10.47 0.71 -3.28
C VAL A 193 10.64 1.87 -4.28
N GLN A 194 11.36 2.94 -3.93
CA GLN A 194 11.61 4.04 -4.86
C GLN A 194 12.56 3.64 -6.00
N ILE A 195 13.59 2.86 -5.69
CA ILE A 195 14.49 2.29 -6.71
C ILE A 195 13.69 1.40 -7.66
N GLU A 196 12.85 0.50 -7.14
CA GLU A 196 12.06 -0.41 -7.97
C GLU A 196 10.98 0.34 -8.77
N ARG A 197 10.33 1.37 -8.20
CA ARG A 197 9.44 2.28 -8.94
C ARG A 197 10.17 2.96 -10.08
N GLN A 198 11.38 3.47 -9.83
CA GLN A 198 12.20 4.10 -10.85
C GLN A 198 12.59 3.11 -11.96
N ARG A 199 12.85 1.85 -11.62
CA ARG A 199 13.11 0.78 -12.60
C ARG A 199 11.90 0.48 -13.47
N ILE A 200 10.69 0.44 -12.90
CA ILE A 200 9.44 0.30 -13.68
C ILE A 200 9.29 1.49 -14.64
N LEU A 201 9.44 2.73 -14.16
CA LEU A 201 9.40 3.92 -15.01
C LEU A 201 10.44 3.87 -16.14
N THR A 202 11.64 3.37 -15.86
CA THR A 202 12.66 3.12 -16.89
C THR A 202 12.23 2.05 -17.90
N SER A 203 11.60 0.95 -17.47
CA SER A 203 11.04 -0.07 -18.37
C SER A 203 9.91 0.49 -19.25
N MET A 204 9.01 1.31 -18.70
CA MET A 204 7.95 1.99 -19.46
C MET A 204 8.51 2.92 -20.55
N LYS A 205 9.57 3.67 -20.20
CA LYS A 205 10.27 4.53 -21.14
C LYS A 205 10.93 3.73 -22.27
N LYS A 206 11.64 2.64 -21.92
CA LYS A 206 12.27 1.72 -22.89
C LYS A 206 11.24 1.14 -23.86
N PHE A 207 10.06 0.74 -23.36
CA PHE A 207 8.97 0.25 -24.21
C PHE A 207 8.51 1.33 -25.20
N SER A 208 8.30 2.56 -24.72
CA SER A 208 7.85 3.68 -25.55
C SER A 208 8.89 4.09 -26.60
N GLU A 209 10.17 4.07 -26.25
CA GLU A 209 11.30 4.30 -27.16
C GLU A 209 11.39 3.19 -28.22
N ALA A 210 11.25 1.92 -27.82
CA ALA A 210 11.23 0.79 -28.76
C ALA A 210 10.06 0.89 -29.75
N TYR A 211 8.88 1.31 -29.29
CA TYR A 211 7.72 1.49 -30.14
C TYR A 211 7.89 2.64 -31.16
N GLN A 212 8.46 3.76 -30.73
CA GLN A 212 8.83 4.88 -31.61
C GLN A 212 9.88 4.50 -32.65
N ASN A 213 10.83 3.63 -32.27
CA ASN A 213 11.90 3.16 -33.15
C ASN A 213 11.48 1.99 -34.07
N GLY A 214 10.26 1.45 -33.92
CA GLY A 214 9.84 0.24 -34.64
C GLY A 214 10.66 -1.00 -34.25
N ASP A 215 11.28 -1.00 -33.07
CA ASP A 215 12.06 -2.13 -32.56
C ASP A 215 11.15 -3.15 -31.87
N TYR A 216 10.52 -3.98 -32.69
CA TYR A 216 9.54 -4.97 -32.22
C TYR A 216 10.15 -6.08 -31.36
N GLU A 217 11.46 -6.34 -31.48
CA GLU A 217 12.14 -7.28 -30.59
C GLU A 217 12.27 -6.69 -29.18
N SER A 218 12.68 -5.43 -29.06
CA SER A 218 12.75 -4.75 -27.77
C SER A 218 11.37 -4.58 -27.13
N ILE A 219 10.33 -4.33 -27.92
CA ILE A 219 8.94 -4.34 -27.45
C ILE A 219 8.59 -5.71 -26.84
N ALA A 220 8.82 -6.79 -27.59
CA ALA A 220 8.51 -8.14 -27.14
C ALA A 220 9.33 -8.54 -25.88
N ASN A 221 10.57 -8.06 -25.77
CA ASN A 221 11.45 -8.28 -24.61
C ASN A 221 11.06 -7.49 -23.36
N SER A 222 10.21 -6.47 -23.50
CA SER A 222 9.57 -5.78 -22.38
C SER A 222 8.51 -6.64 -21.68
N TYR A 223 8.07 -7.74 -22.31
CA TYR A 223 7.17 -8.72 -21.73
C TYR A 223 7.93 -9.92 -21.15
N THR A 224 7.37 -10.48 -20.09
CA THR A 224 7.70 -11.83 -19.62
C THR A 224 7.50 -12.86 -20.73
N SER A 225 8.19 -14.01 -20.66
CA SER A 225 8.06 -15.05 -21.71
C SER A 225 6.63 -15.57 -21.85
N ASP A 226 5.88 -15.59 -20.75
CA ASP A 226 4.48 -16.01 -20.61
C ASP A 226 3.49 -14.84 -20.52
N GLY A 227 3.93 -13.64 -20.93
CA GLY A 227 3.14 -12.42 -20.89
C GLY A 227 1.86 -12.53 -21.72
N LYS A 228 0.84 -11.75 -21.35
CA LYS A 228 -0.48 -11.73 -21.98
C LYS A 228 -0.92 -10.29 -22.25
N ILE A 229 -1.40 -10.03 -23.46
CA ILE A 229 -2.03 -8.76 -23.83
C ILE A 229 -3.51 -8.95 -24.13
N PHE A 230 -4.30 -7.91 -23.84
CA PHE A 230 -5.75 -7.92 -23.92
C PHE A 230 -6.24 -6.79 -24.84
N PRO A 231 -5.86 -6.80 -26.13
CA PRO A 231 -6.21 -5.72 -27.05
C PRO A 231 -7.72 -5.68 -27.34
N ASP A 232 -8.22 -4.48 -27.61
CA ASP A 232 -9.61 -4.25 -28.02
C ASP A 232 -10.03 -5.17 -29.17
N ASN A 233 -11.24 -5.73 -29.06
CA ASN A 233 -11.90 -6.57 -30.08
C ASN A 233 -11.10 -7.82 -30.51
N ALA A 234 -10.25 -8.37 -29.65
CA ALA A 234 -9.57 -9.65 -29.91
C ALA A 234 -9.58 -10.56 -28.68
N ALA A 235 -9.30 -11.85 -28.91
CA ALA A 235 -9.01 -12.78 -27.83
C ALA A 235 -7.68 -12.43 -27.14
N ILE A 236 -7.48 -12.95 -25.92
CA ILE A 236 -6.21 -12.82 -25.20
C ILE A 236 -5.09 -13.39 -26.06
N ILE A 237 -4.00 -12.62 -26.19
CA ILE A 237 -2.80 -13.02 -26.92
C ILE A 237 -1.72 -13.32 -25.89
N GLU A 238 -1.17 -14.53 -25.93
CA GLU A 238 -0.19 -15.03 -24.96
C GLU A 238 1.14 -15.37 -25.63
N GLY A 239 2.23 -15.03 -24.95
CA GLY A 239 3.60 -15.38 -25.34
C GLY A 239 4.27 -14.33 -26.22
N ARG A 240 5.59 -14.24 -26.07
CA ARG A 240 6.42 -13.18 -26.68
C ARG A 240 6.28 -13.07 -28.19
N ASP A 241 6.26 -14.18 -28.92
CA ASP A 241 6.17 -14.19 -30.38
C ASP A 241 4.82 -13.66 -30.89
N ALA A 242 3.73 -14.04 -30.21
CA ALA A 242 2.39 -13.59 -30.56
C ALA A 242 2.20 -12.10 -30.22
N ILE A 243 2.76 -11.66 -29.08
CA ILE A 243 2.80 -10.25 -28.68
C ILE A 243 3.58 -9.41 -29.70
N LYS A 244 4.78 -9.86 -30.10
CA LYS A 244 5.60 -9.19 -31.12
C LYS A 244 4.81 -8.99 -32.42
N LYS A 245 4.13 -10.05 -32.88
CA LYS A 245 3.29 -9.99 -34.09
C LYS A 245 2.17 -8.96 -33.95
N ARG A 246 1.58 -8.82 -32.76
CA ARG A 246 0.52 -7.83 -32.50
C ARG A 246 1.02 -6.39 -32.50
N TRP A 247 2.24 -6.15 -32.02
CA TRP A 247 2.89 -4.83 -31.99
C TRP A 247 3.53 -4.42 -33.33
N THR A 248 3.79 -5.38 -34.22
CA THR A 248 4.35 -5.09 -35.55
C THR A 248 3.36 -4.27 -36.37
N LEU A 249 3.76 -3.05 -36.75
CA LEU A 249 2.90 -2.13 -37.48
C LEU A 249 2.84 -2.49 -38.97
N PRO A 250 1.77 -2.09 -39.68
CA PRO A 250 1.72 -2.17 -41.13
C PRO A 250 2.89 -1.44 -41.80
N GLU A 251 3.26 -1.89 -43.00
CA GLU A 251 4.33 -1.26 -43.77
C GLU A 251 4.03 0.23 -44.02
N GLY A 252 5.04 1.07 -43.85
CA GLY A 252 4.93 2.53 -43.99
C GLY A 252 4.38 3.26 -42.76
N THR A 253 3.75 2.56 -41.79
CA THR A 253 3.31 3.18 -40.54
C THR A 253 4.49 3.38 -39.58
N ARG A 254 4.58 4.57 -38.97
CA ARG A 254 5.57 4.90 -37.94
C ARG A 254 4.91 5.57 -36.75
N ILE A 255 5.41 5.31 -35.56
CA ILE A 255 5.05 6.02 -34.34
C ILE A 255 6.01 7.19 -34.17
N LEU A 256 5.47 8.40 -34.17
CA LEU A 256 6.27 9.62 -33.98
C LEU A 256 6.47 9.93 -32.50
N HIS A 257 5.47 9.61 -31.69
CA HIS A 257 5.50 9.80 -30.24
C HIS A 257 4.67 8.72 -29.55
N HIS A 258 5.16 8.27 -28.39
CA HIS A 258 4.42 7.43 -27.47
C HIS A 258 4.88 7.72 -26.04
N GLU A 259 3.93 7.85 -25.12
CA GLU A 259 4.20 8.07 -23.71
C GLU A 259 3.18 7.32 -22.85
N LEU A 260 3.67 6.70 -21.77
CA LEU A 260 2.86 6.14 -20.69
C LEU A 260 2.93 7.09 -19.49
N GLN A 261 1.77 7.44 -18.96
CA GLN A 261 1.58 8.39 -17.86
C GLN A 261 0.89 7.66 -16.69
N PRO A 262 1.66 6.99 -15.81
CA PRO A 262 1.10 6.26 -14.67
C PRO A 262 0.52 7.22 -13.65
N GLU A 263 -0.70 6.95 -13.19
CA GLU A 263 -1.31 7.67 -12.07
C GLU A 263 -0.90 7.03 -10.73
N GLU A 264 -0.79 5.70 -10.70
CA GLU A 264 -0.43 4.94 -9.51
C GLU A 264 0.47 3.76 -9.89
N ILE A 265 1.45 3.45 -9.03
CA ILE A 265 2.31 2.26 -9.14
C ILE A 265 2.42 1.63 -7.76
N ASN A 266 1.96 0.40 -7.62
CA ASN A 266 2.09 -0.39 -6.39
C ASN A 266 3.02 -1.58 -6.59
N ILE A 267 3.94 -1.77 -5.65
CA ILE A 267 4.94 -2.84 -5.70
C ILE A 267 4.66 -3.83 -4.56
N LEU A 268 4.50 -5.10 -4.93
CA LEU A 268 4.14 -6.23 -4.09
C LEU A 268 5.19 -7.34 -4.26
N GLY A 269 6.34 -7.18 -3.61
CA GLY A 269 7.47 -8.10 -3.74
C GLY A 269 8.00 -8.15 -5.18
N ASN A 270 7.91 -9.33 -5.82
CA ASN A 270 8.33 -9.55 -7.20
C ASN A 270 7.25 -9.24 -8.24
N TYR A 271 6.09 -8.73 -7.80
CA TYR A 271 5.02 -8.26 -8.66
C TYR A 271 4.80 -6.77 -8.43
N ALA A 272 4.27 -6.09 -9.44
CA ALA A 272 3.76 -4.74 -9.29
C ALA A 272 2.54 -4.57 -10.20
N PHE A 273 1.74 -3.55 -9.95
CA PHE A 273 0.72 -3.12 -10.90
C PHE A 273 0.69 -1.61 -10.97
N ASP A 274 0.36 -1.11 -12.16
CA ASP A 274 0.11 0.29 -12.40
C ASP A 274 -1.09 0.48 -13.32
N TYR A 275 -1.65 1.68 -13.26
CA TYR A 275 -2.67 2.13 -14.19
C TYR A 275 -2.43 3.60 -14.52
N GLY A 276 -2.95 4.03 -15.65
CA GLY A 276 -2.88 5.43 -16.05
C GLY A 276 -3.32 5.64 -17.49
N TYR A 277 -2.75 6.68 -18.11
CA TYR A 277 -3.08 7.08 -19.46
C TYR A 277 -1.90 6.90 -20.42
N TYR A 278 -2.20 6.69 -21.69
CA TYR A 278 -1.19 6.71 -22.74
C TYR A 278 -1.59 7.72 -23.80
N THR A 279 -0.59 8.33 -24.42
CA THR A 279 -0.77 9.21 -25.57
C THR A 279 0.28 8.90 -26.64
N GLY A 280 -0.03 9.25 -27.87
CA GLY A 280 0.93 9.15 -28.95
C GLY A 280 0.44 9.72 -30.27
N THR A 281 1.35 9.78 -31.23
CA THR A 281 1.11 10.22 -32.59
C THR A 281 1.75 9.24 -33.56
N SER A 282 1.09 9.01 -34.68
CA SER A 282 1.56 8.11 -35.73
C SER A 282 1.45 8.78 -37.09
N VAL A 283 2.25 8.32 -38.04
CA VAL A 283 2.15 8.68 -39.45
C VAL A 283 1.96 7.41 -40.27
N SER A 284 1.00 7.42 -41.18
CA SER A 284 0.77 6.32 -42.13
C SER A 284 1.76 6.37 -43.31
N GLY A 285 1.81 5.29 -44.11
CA GLY A 285 2.64 5.26 -45.32
C GLY A 285 2.28 6.34 -46.36
N GLU A 286 1.04 6.85 -46.31
CA GLU A 286 0.56 7.96 -47.15
C GLU A 286 0.91 9.35 -46.60
N GLY A 287 1.55 9.42 -45.43
CA GLY A 287 1.92 10.68 -44.78
C GLY A 287 0.82 11.30 -43.90
N ASN A 288 -0.33 10.65 -43.76
CA ASN A 288 -1.39 11.13 -42.86
C ASN A 288 -0.98 10.90 -41.39
N GLU A 289 -0.97 11.97 -40.60
CA GLU A 289 -0.73 11.93 -39.15
C GLU A 289 -2.03 11.71 -38.37
N ALA A 290 -1.95 10.93 -37.29
CA ALA A 290 -3.06 10.68 -36.38
C ALA A 290 -2.58 10.60 -34.93
N SER A 291 -3.25 11.35 -34.06
CA SER A 291 -3.10 11.24 -32.61
C SER A 291 -3.93 10.10 -32.05
N PHE A 292 -3.44 9.48 -30.99
CA PHE A 292 -4.17 8.48 -30.23
C PHE A 292 -3.93 8.65 -28.73
N LYS A 293 -4.95 8.31 -27.95
CA LYS A 293 -4.88 8.31 -26.49
C LYS A 293 -5.80 7.25 -25.91
N GLY A 294 -5.53 6.86 -24.67
CA GLY A 294 -6.37 5.92 -23.94
C GLY A 294 -5.90 5.73 -22.51
N LYS A 295 -6.40 4.68 -21.88
CA LYS A 295 -6.04 4.28 -20.51
C LYS A 295 -5.60 2.82 -20.49
N TYR A 296 -4.83 2.44 -19.48
CA TYR A 296 -4.26 1.10 -19.37
C TYR A 296 -4.21 0.62 -17.91
N VAL A 297 -4.07 -0.70 -17.77
CA VAL A 297 -3.65 -1.38 -16.55
C VAL A 297 -2.56 -2.38 -16.92
N VAL A 298 -1.44 -2.36 -16.21
CA VAL A 298 -0.35 -3.33 -16.41
C VAL A 298 -0.02 -4.00 -15.08
N VAL A 299 0.14 -5.32 -15.12
CA VAL A 299 0.75 -6.11 -14.05
C VAL A 299 2.18 -6.43 -14.47
N TRP A 300 3.14 -6.04 -13.65
CA TRP A 300 4.56 -6.32 -13.83
C TRP A 300 4.99 -7.52 -13.01
N LYS A 301 6.02 -8.21 -13.51
CA LYS A 301 6.72 -9.27 -12.81
C LYS A 301 8.22 -9.03 -12.93
N LYS A 302 8.93 -9.17 -11.82
CA LYS A 302 10.40 -9.09 -11.78
C LYS A 302 10.99 -10.41 -12.25
N VAL A 303 11.81 -10.38 -13.29
CA VAL A 303 12.51 -11.54 -13.88
C VAL A 303 13.98 -11.17 -14.03
N ASP A 304 14.87 -11.91 -13.36
CA ASP A 304 16.32 -11.64 -13.35
C ASP A 304 16.65 -10.19 -13.02
N ASP A 305 15.99 -9.67 -11.97
CA ASP A 305 16.04 -8.28 -11.54
C ASP A 305 15.46 -7.23 -12.51
N GLU A 306 14.93 -7.60 -13.67
CA GLU A 306 14.25 -6.67 -14.58
C GLU A 306 12.73 -6.71 -14.43
N TRP A 307 12.09 -5.55 -14.38
CA TRP A 307 10.62 -5.46 -14.44
C TRP A 307 10.15 -5.61 -15.87
N LYS A 308 9.31 -6.63 -16.08
CA LYS A 308 8.69 -6.94 -17.37
C LYS A 308 7.18 -7.02 -17.23
N MET A 309 6.47 -6.63 -18.28
CA MET A 309 5.01 -6.72 -18.34
C MET A 309 4.58 -8.19 -18.36
N TYR A 310 3.67 -8.54 -17.45
CA TYR A 310 3.07 -9.87 -17.35
C TYR A 310 1.64 -9.87 -17.90
N LEU A 311 0.81 -8.93 -17.45
CA LEU A 311 -0.53 -8.69 -18.02
C LEU A 311 -0.61 -7.23 -18.47
N ASP A 312 -1.14 -6.99 -19.65
CA ASP A 312 -1.25 -5.63 -20.22
C ASP A 312 -2.56 -5.47 -20.98
N ILE A 313 -3.40 -4.56 -20.49
CA ILE A 313 -4.71 -4.24 -21.07
C ILE A 313 -4.82 -2.73 -21.24
N TRP A 314 -5.35 -2.32 -22.38
CA TRP A 314 -5.59 -0.92 -22.69
C TRP A 314 -6.84 -0.74 -23.54
N ASN A 315 -7.47 0.43 -23.43
CA ASN A 315 -8.57 0.82 -24.30
C ASN A 315 -8.56 2.33 -24.60
N ARG A 316 -9.16 2.70 -25.74
CA ARG A 316 -9.23 4.11 -26.16
C ARG A 316 -10.14 4.92 -25.24
N VAL A 317 -9.82 6.20 -25.12
CA VAL A 317 -10.69 7.22 -24.50
C VAL A 317 -11.16 8.16 -25.61
N ALA A 318 -12.43 8.53 -25.59
CA ALA A 318 -13.01 9.42 -26.59
C ALA A 318 -12.35 10.81 -26.59
N ASP A 319 -12.35 11.46 -27.75
CA ASP A 319 -12.12 12.90 -27.81
C ASP A 319 -13.40 13.59 -27.36
N ASN A 320 -13.33 14.25 -26.20
CA ASN A 320 -14.38 15.17 -25.75
C ASN A 320 -14.31 16.46 -26.56
#